data_AF-A0A919H062-F1
#
_entry.id   AF-A0A919H062-F1
#
_cell.length_a   1.000
_cell.length_b   1.000
_cell.length_c   1.000
_cell.angle_alpha   90.00
_cell.angle_beta   90.00
_cell.angle_gamma   90.00
#
_symmetry.space_group_name_H-M   'P 1'
#
loop_
_entity.id
_entity.type
_entity.pdbx_description
1 polymer ?
#
loop_
_entity_poly.entity_id
_entity_poly.type
_entity_poly.pdbx_seq_one_letter_code
_entity_poly.pdbx_strand_id
1 'polypeptide(L)'
;MSRAEDDAVYRKAAADLARMLQPDLSHLPREQTTVAMLKAFGRNGPDQGWLEEFRRRVQDESAGRVTLVGVARETVPPPHVKSTAASYQKLVDSRDGTEQLLVMGPFEPPFRFIAAGPDRPGGRTSCP
;
A
#
# COMPACT_ATOMS: atom_id res chain seq x y z
N MET A 1 -8.27 22.02 -9.38
CA MET A 1 -8.84 21.13 -8.34
C MET A 1 -7.69 20.57 -7.52
N SER A 2 -7.77 20.76 -6.22
CA SER A 2 -6.68 21.33 -5.42
C SER A 2 -5.71 20.29 -4.86
N ARG A 3 -4.41 20.60 -4.89
CA ARG A 3 -3.31 19.84 -4.26
C ARG A 3 -3.64 19.35 -2.83
N ALA A 4 -4.43 20.12 -2.09
CA ALA A 4 -4.85 19.83 -0.71
C ALA A 4 -5.77 18.60 -0.59
N GLU A 5 -6.61 18.35 -1.60
CA GLU A 5 -7.56 17.23 -1.63
C GLU A 5 -6.84 15.91 -1.98
N ASP A 6 -5.94 15.97 -2.96
CA ASP A 6 -5.06 14.83 -3.29
C ASP A 6 -4.20 14.45 -2.07
N ASP A 7 -3.71 15.46 -1.35
CA ASP A 7 -2.88 15.28 -0.17
C ASP A 7 -3.63 14.67 1.02
N ALA A 8 -4.95 14.84 1.13
CA ALA A 8 -5.76 14.16 2.15
C ALA A 8 -5.79 12.64 1.94
N VAL A 9 -5.90 12.19 0.68
CA VAL A 9 -5.82 10.77 0.30
C VAL A 9 -4.47 10.20 0.71
N TYR A 10 -3.38 10.88 0.34
CA TYR A 10 -2.02 10.41 0.63
C TYR A 10 -1.71 10.43 2.13
N ARG A 11 -2.13 11.48 2.86
CA ARG A 11 -1.94 11.55 4.32
C ARG A 11 -2.67 10.44 5.05
N LYS A 12 -3.95 10.20 4.72
CA LYS A 12 -4.73 9.13 5.34
C LYS A 12 -4.10 7.76 5.06
N ALA A 13 -3.75 7.49 3.79
CA ALA A 13 -3.09 6.25 3.43
C ALA A 13 -1.75 6.07 4.16
N ALA A 14 -0.93 7.11 4.23
CA ALA A 14 0.36 7.05 4.92
C ALA A 14 0.19 6.78 6.43
N ALA A 15 -0.76 7.43 7.09
CA ALA A 15 -1.06 7.23 8.51
C ALA A 15 -1.56 5.81 8.83
N ASP A 16 -2.40 5.22 7.97
CA ASP A 16 -2.86 3.84 8.15
C ASP A 16 -1.69 2.84 7.93
N LEU A 17 -0.89 3.04 6.88
CA LEU A 17 0.29 2.21 6.61
C LEU A 17 1.35 2.32 7.71
N ALA A 18 1.55 3.50 8.29
CA ALA A 18 2.44 3.73 9.44
C ALA A 18 2.01 2.95 10.70
N ARG A 19 0.76 2.48 10.74
CA ARG A 19 0.19 1.62 11.78
C ARG A 19 0.11 0.15 11.36
N MET A 20 0.69 -0.21 10.20
CA MET A 20 0.58 -1.55 9.59
C MET A 20 -0.88 -1.94 9.26
N LEU A 21 -1.74 -0.95 9.01
CA LEU A 21 -3.16 -1.14 8.68
C LEU A 21 -3.43 -0.91 7.20
N GLN A 22 -4.42 -1.64 6.69
CA GLN A 22 -4.95 -1.46 5.34
C GLN A 22 -5.55 -0.05 5.25
N PRO A 23 -5.11 0.80 4.30
CA PRO A 23 -5.65 2.14 4.15
C PRO A 23 -7.16 2.13 3.94
N ASP A 24 -7.89 2.83 4.80
CA ASP A 24 -9.33 3.02 4.67
C ASP A 24 -9.63 4.43 4.14
N LEU A 25 -9.99 4.46 2.86
CA LEU A 25 -10.32 5.69 2.14
C LEU A 25 -11.82 5.83 1.91
N SER A 26 -12.63 4.98 2.53
CA SER A 26 -14.10 4.92 2.36
C SER A 26 -14.80 6.23 2.75
N HIS A 27 -14.17 7.03 3.61
CA HIS A 27 -14.66 8.33 4.04
C HIS A 27 -14.41 9.46 3.03
N LEU A 28 -13.58 9.23 2.02
CA LEU A 28 -13.26 10.21 0.98
C LEU A 28 -14.10 9.94 -0.28
N PRO A 29 -14.42 10.98 -1.08
CA PRO A 29 -15.08 10.78 -2.36
C PRO A 29 -14.28 9.84 -3.26
N ARG A 30 -14.96 8.84 -3.83
CA ARG A 30 -14.37 7.86 -4.74
C ARG A 30 -13.68 8.51 -5.94
N GLU A 31 -14.33 9.51 -6.53
CA GLU A 31 -13.79 10.27 -7.66
C GLU A 31 -12.51 11.03 -7.27
N GLN A 32 -12.49 11.67 -6.09
CA GLN A 32 -11.31 12.34 -5.55
C GLN A 32 -10.14 11.36 -5.38
N THR A 33 -10.41 10.20 -4.76
CA THR A 33 -9.40 9.15 -4.58
C THR A 33 -8.85 8.67 -5.92
N THR A 34 -9.72 8.44 -6.90
CA THR A 34 -9.32 7.99 -8.24
C THR A 34 -8.46 9.04 -8.95
N VAL A 35 -8.87 10.31 -8.92
CA VAL A 35 -8.12 11.42 -9.54
C VAL A 35 -6.77 11.62 -8.87
N ALA A 36 -6.70 11.55 -7.53
CA ALA A 36 -5.44 11.65 -6.80
C ALA A 36 -4.49 10.51 -7.20
N MET A 37 -4.98 9.28 -7.31
CA MET A 37 -4.16 8.15 -7.72
C MET A 37 -3.73 8.23 -9.18
N LEU A 38 -4.57 8.74 -10.09
CA LEU A 38 -4.20 8.97 -11.50
C LEU A 38 -3.16 10.08 -11.67
N LYS A 39 -3.09 11.05 -10.76
CA LYS A 39 -2.02 12.06 -10.75
C LYS A 39 -0.70 11.49 -10.24
N ALA A 40 -0.77 10.63 -9.21
CA ALA A 40 0.40 9.98 -8.62
C ALA A 40 0.96 8.85 -9.50
N PHE A 41 0.13 8.24 -10.34
CA PHE A 41 0.50 7.11 -11.18
C PHE A 41 0.37 7.45 -12.67
N GLY A 42 1.49 7.35 -13.38
CA GLY A 42 1.52 7.38 -14.83
C GLY A 42 1.14 6.03 -15.44
N ARG A 43 1.31 5.91 -16.76
CA ARG A 43 0.95 4.72 -17.54
C ARG A 43 1.68 3.43 -17.12
N ASN A 44 2.89 3.58 -16.59
CA ASN A 44 3.82 2.48 -16.31
C ASN A 44 4.19 2.37 -14.82
N GLY A 45 3.52 3.12 -13.93
CA GLY A 45 3.82 3.07 -12.51
C GLY A 45 3.69 4.43 -11.83
N PRO A 46 4.05 4.50 -10.53
CA PRO A 46 4.03 5.74 -9.77
C PRO A 46 5.12 6.69 -10.26
N ASP A 47 4.80 7.98 -10.21
CA ASP A 47 5.81 9.04 -10.25
C ASP A 47 6.83 8.79 -9.12
N GLN A 48 8.12 8.84 -9.45
CA GLN A 48 9.17 8.48 -8.50
C GLN A 48 9.29 9.51 -7.38
N GLY A 49 9.15 10.81 -7.67
CA GLY A 49 9.20 11.86 -6.66
C GLY A 49 8.05 11.73 -5.67
N TRP A 50 6.84 11.46 -6.17
CA TRP A 50 5.69 11.14 -5.34
C TRP A 50 5.92 9.91 -4.47
N LEU A 51 6.45 8.81 -5.05
CA LEU A 51 6.69 7.57 -4.30
C LEU A 51 7.71 7.76 -3.18
N GLU A 52 8.80 8.49 -3.45
CA GLU A 52 9.81 8.82 -2.44
C GLU A 52 9.23 9.69 -1.31
N GLU A 53 8.42 10.69 -1.65
CA GLU A 53 7.75 11.52 -0.65
C GLU A 53 6.76 10.70 0.19
N PHE A 54 5.98 9.82 -0.45
CA PHE A 54 5.04 8.94 0.23
C PHE A 54 5.74 7.96 1.19
N ARG A 55 6.88 7.40 0.79
CA ARG A 55 7.72 6.55 1.65
C ARG A 55 8.23 7.31 2.87
N ARG A 56 8.77 8.52 2.67
CA ARG A 56 9.22 9.38 3.78
C ARG A 56 8.08 9.68 4.73
N ARG A 57 6.89 9.99 4.20
CA ARG A 57 5.72 10.30 5.02
C ARG A 57 5.29 9.11 5.89
N VAL A 58 5.25 7.89 5.36
CA VAL A 58 4.97 6.68 6.17
C VAL A 58 6.02 6.48 7.27
N GLN A 59 7.29 6.74 6.94
CA GLN A 59 8.37 6.68 7.90
C GLN A 59 8.21 7.75 9.00
N ASP A 60 7.92 8.99 8.63
CA ASP A 60 7.73 10.10 9.57
C ASP A 60 6.53 9.87 10.50
N GLU A 61 5.38 9.45 9.95
CA GLU A 61 4.15 9.14 10.71
C GLU A 61 4.34 7.97 11.69
N SER A 62 5.25 7.05 11.38
CA SER A 62 5.63 5.95 12.27
C SER A 62 6.81 6.29 13.19
N ALA A 63 7.36 7.51 13.13
CA ALA A 63 8.59 7.92 13.82
C ALA A 63 9.79 7.00 13.52
N GLY A 64 9.96 6.66 12.24
CA GLY A 64 11.07 5.84 11.73
C GLY A 64 10.84 4.33 11.77
N ARG A 65 9.73 3.87 12.36
CA ARG A 65 9.51 2.44 12.67
C ARG A 65 9.07 1.61 11.47
N VAL A 66 8.18 2.16 10.65
CA VAL A 66 7.64 1.47 9.49
C VAL A 66 8.29 2.03 8.24
N THR A 67 8.82 1.15 7.41
CA THR A 67 9.45 1.52 6.13
C THR A 67 8.74 0.84 4.97
N LEU A 68 8.75 1.51 3.82
CA LEU A 68 8.21 1.01 2.56
C LEU A 68 9.35 0.76 1.58
N VAL A 69 9.52 -0.49 1.18
CA VAL A 69 10.58 -0.94 0.27
C VAL A 69 9.95 -1.42 -1.04
N GLY A 70 10.50 -0.98 -2.18
CA GLY A 70 10.03 -1.47 -3.49
C GLY A 70 10.36 -2.94 -3.66
N VAL A 71 9.41 -3.73 -4.17
CA VAL A 71 9.63 -5.14 -4.51
C VAL A 71 9.29 -5.40 -5.96
N ALA A 72 10.01 -6.33 -6.57
CA ALA A 72 9.76 -6.73 -7.95
C ALA A 72 8.46 -7.53 -8.02
N ARG A 73 7.72 -7.40 -9.11
CA ARG A 73 6.43 -8.11 -9.27
C ARG A 73 6.60 -9.62 -9.19
N GLU A 74 7.74 -10.15 -9.64
CA GLU A 74 8.04 -11.59 -9.62
C GLU A 74 8.15 -12.15 -8.19
N THR A 75 8.48 -11.32 -7.20
CA THR A 75 8.59 -11.76 -5.79
C THR A 75 7.24 -11.77 -5.06
N VAL A 76 6.18 -11.31 -5.72
CA VAL A 76 4.84 -11.23 -5.13
C VAL A 76 4.04 -12.48 -5.52
N PRO A 77 3.37 -13.16 -4.57
CA PRO A 77 2.56 -14.33 -4.90
C PRO A 77 1.37 -13.94 -5.80
N PRO A 78 1.00 -14.81 -6.75
CA PRO A 78 -0.20 -14.61 -7.55
C PRO A 78 -1.47 -14.70 -6.66
N PRO A 79 -2.58 -14.04 -7.05
CA PRO A 79 -2.79 -13.32 -8.31
C PRO A 79 -2.22 -11.90 -8.32
N HIS A 80 -1.59 -11.53 -9.43
CA HIS A 80 -1.14 -10.16 -9.68
C HIS A 80 -2.27 -9.28 -10.17
N VAL A 81 -2.22 -7.99 -9.86
CA VAL A 81 -3.13 -7.01 -10.46
C VAL A 81 -2.79 -6.86 -11.95
N LYS A 82 -3.82 -6.76 -12.79
CA LYS A 82 -3.65 -6.66 -14.25
C LYS A 82 -3.10 -5.30 -14.72
N SER A 83 -3.10 -4.28 -13.85
CA SER A 83 -2.69 -2.93 -14.19
C SER A 83 -1.17 -2.84 -14.36
N THR A 84 -0.72 -2.31 -15.50
CA THR A 84 0.69 -2.02 -15.76
C THR A 84 1.23 -0.88 -14.90
N ALA A 85 0.34 -0.06 -14.36
CA ALA A 85 0.69 1.02 -13.44
C ALA A 85 0.81 0.54 -11.98
N ALA A 86 0.60 -0.75 -11.70
CA ALA A 86 0.71 -1.25 -10.35
C ALA A 86 2.13 -1.19 -9.81
N SER A 87 2.26 -0.73 -8.57
CA SER A 87 3.51 -0.73 -7.82
C SER A 87 3.41 -1.67 -6.65
N TYR A 88 4.39 -2.55 -6.52
CA TYR A 88 4.48 -3.48 -5.41
C TYR A 88 5.52 -2.98 -4.41
N GLN A 89 5.12 -2.96 -3.15
CA GLN A 89 5.93 -2.51 -2.04
C GLN A 89 5.84 -3.53 -0.91
N LYS A 90 6.83 -3.50 -0.02
CA LYS A 90 6.85 -4.25 1.23
C LYS A 90 6.91 -3.24 2.37
N LEU A 91 5.92 -3.30 3.25
CA LEU A 91 5.96 -2.65 4.55
C LEU A 91 6.77 -3.52 5.50
N VAL A 92 7.69 -2.90 6.24
CA VAL A 92 8.50 -3.57 7.26
C VAL A 92 8.39 -2.77 8.55
N ASP A 93 7.90 -3.40 9.62
CA ASP A 93 7.94 -2.84 10.98
C ASP A 93 9.25 -3.24 11.67
N SER A 94 10.06 -2.26 12.06
CA SER A 94 11.34 -2.50 12.71
C SER A 94 11.23 -2.98 14.15
N ARG A 95 10.06 -2.91 14.79
CA ARG A 95 9.88 -3.32 16.20
C ARG A 95 9.89 -4.83 16.38
N ASP A 96 9.16 -5.52 15.51
CA ASP A 96 8.89 -6.95 15.61
C ASP A 96 9.24 -7.70 14.33
N GLY A 97 9.71 -6.98 13.29
CA GLY A 97 10.10 -7.57 12.01
C GLY A 97 8.91 -7.99 11.16
N THR A 98 7.69 -7.56 11.48
CA THR A 98 6.50 -7.87 10.69
C THR A 98 6.64 -7.29 9.29
N GLU A 99 6.44 -8.14 8.28
CA GLU A 99 6.44 -7.77 6.87
C GLU A 99 5.05 -7.91 6.27
N GLN A 100 4.62 -6.91 5.49
CA GLN A 100 3.37 -6.98 4.73
C GLN A 100 3.59 -6.52 3.29
N LEU A 101 3.14 -7.32 2.33
CA LEU A 101 3.16 -6.94 0.93
C LEU A 101 1.99 -6.01 0.62
N LEU A 102 2.27 -4.90 -0.05
CA LEU A 102 1.32 -3.89 -0.46
C LEU A 102 1.39 -3.75 -1.99
N VAL A 103 0.22 -3.75 -2.63
CA VAL A 103 0.08 -3.28 -4.01
C VAL A 103 -0.62 -1.93 -4.03
N MET A 104 -0.09 -1.01 -4.81
CA MET A 104 -0.61 0.34 -4.99
C MET A 104 -0.86 0.62 -6.48
N GLY A 105 -1.87 1.41 -6.79
CA GLY A 105 -2.08 1.87 -8.17
C GLY A 105 -3.41 2.57 -8.42
N PRO A 106 -3.64 3.02 -9.66
CA PRO A 106 -4.86 3.72 -10.07
C PRO A 106 -5.98 2.71 -10.36
N PHE A 107 -6.32 1.90 -9.37
CA PHE A 107 -7.42 0.94 -9.37
C PHE A 107 -8.15 1.02 -8.03
N GLU A 108 -9.26 0.31 -7.90
CA GLU A 108 -10.04 0.32 -6.66
C GLU A 108 -10.04 -1.04 -5.96
N PRO A 109 -9.74 -1.10 -4.65
CA PRO A 109 -9.16 -0.03 -3.83
C PRO A 109 -7.68 0.24 -4.18
N PRO A 110 -7.20 1.50 -4.06
CA PRO A 110 -5.91 1.94 -4.60
C PRO A 110 -4.68 1.45 -3.82
N PHE A 111 -4.89 1.07 -2.57
CA PHE A 111 -3.90 0.42 -1.72
C PHE A 111 -4.51 -0.91 -1.28
N ARG A 112 -3.77 -2.01 -1.39
CA ARG A 112 -4.22 -3.32 -0.94
C ARG A 112 -3.07 -4.13 -0.38
N PHE A 113 -3.24 -4.66 0.82
CA PHE A 113 -2.37 -5.71 1.28
C PHE A 113 -2.63 -6.98 0.49
N ILE A 114 -1.53 -7.59 0.08
CA ILE A 114 -1.53 -8.89 -0.57
C ILE A 114 -1.32 -9.87 0.57
N ALA A 115 -2.34 -10.68 0.86
CA ALA A 115 -2.14 -11.80 1.75
C ALA A 115 -1.00 -12.64 1.15
N ALA A 116 0.06 -12.87 1.93
CA ALA A 116 0.91 -14.01 1.63
C ALA A 116 -0.05 -15.19 1.48
N GLY A 117 -0.06 -15.83 0.31
CA GLY A 117 -0.89 -17.01 0.10
C GLY A 117 -0.71 -17.97 1.29
N PRO A 118 -1.75 -18.73 1.66
CA PRO A 118 -1.83 -19.35 2.97
C PRO A 118 -0.57 -20.15 3.28
N ASP A 119 0.28 -19.61 4.16
CA ASP A 119 0.88 -20.48 5.14
C ASP A 119 -0.32 -20.99 5.94
N ARG A 120 -0.64 -22.27 5.79
CA ARG A 120 -1.48 -22.96 6.77
C ARG A 120 -0.55 -23.32 7.93
N PRO A 121 -0.48 -22.56 9.03
CA PRO A 121 -0.11 -23.15 10.30
C PRO A 121 -1.34 -23.91 10.79
N GLY A 122 -1.21 -25.23 10.97
CA GLY A 122 -2.20 -26.02 11.71
C GLY A 122 -3.29 -26.66 10.85
N GLY A 123 -2.91 -27.69 10.10
CA GLY A 123 -3.85 -28.75 9.77
C GLY A 123 -4.30 -29.48 11.04
N ARG A 124 -5.40 -29.00 11.63
CA ARG A 124 -6.37 -29.74 12.45
C ARG A 124 -5.80 -30.57 13.61
N THR A 125 -5.70 -29.95 14.78
CA THR A 125 -5.98 -30.64 16.05
C THR A 125 -7.50 -30.88 16.15
N SER A 126 -7.89 -32.15 16.35
CA SER A 126 -9.03 -32.62 17.17
C SER A 126 -10.44 -32.13 16.80
N CYS A 127 -11.53 -32.90 16.73
CA CYS A 127 -11.98 -34.20 17.24
C CYS A 127 -13.38 -34.45 16.58
N PRO A 128 -14.17 -35.50 16.89
CA PRO A 128 -14.00 -36.61 17.83
C PRO A 128 -13.71 -37.97 17.20
#